data_AF-A0A660UUX0-F1
#
_entry.id   AF-A0A660UUX0-F1
#
_cell.length_a   1.000
_cell.length_b   1.000
_cell.length_c   1.000
_cell.angle_alpha   90.00
_cell.angle_beta   90.00
_cell.angle_gamma   90.00
#
_symmetry.space_group_name_H-M   'P 1'
#
loop_
_entity.id
_entity.type
_entity.pdbx_description
1 polymer ?
#
loop_
_entity_poly.entity_id
_entity_poly.type
_entity_poly.pdbx_seq_one_letter_code
_entity_poly.pdbx_strand_id
1 'polypeptide(L)'
;MEDHGFAFAQRSHMKKKPANTNGAAAIGRRSAAAACVIYIAVCLYLYHPYLSDPEPDRYIIMINSVVGAVGCFVLSRRWIGTFIGSLFAGGVYGFCPLAFGLASNHPLAGVPLAFLPWLFCPAAFWQKYTARHNRRIPASRFGPAAITTALCLIPFLAVIIYFLLCSKPPIGPVFPLRLEKLRPANLAGLIVPLAVKPHDFVFSVYHVPLPACLMGLCMAIASKRTGIMVIAGCAIVLAFSKPLFNQVPPVVWTLVPMLVASILVGLGMEAFAWAGAADRQWVLFCGAATAVIAAGCLYLTITKGPLYRLPTVMHTLAVVMVCIVYFMERARLRLHAVRWTLLAAAMGLDILLCSRYIIDGIGGL
;
A
#
# COMPACT_ATOMS: atom_id res chain seq x y z
N MET A 1 -5.86 30.62 21.40
CA MET A 1 -5.69 29.65 20.30
C MET A 1 -4.48 28.81 20.70
N GLU A 2 -4.71 27.82 21.56
CA GLU A 2 -3.64 27.09 22.24
C GLU A 2 -2.97 26.09 21.29
N ASP A 3 -1.65 26.20 21.25
CA ASP A 3 -0.74 25.40 20.44
C ASP A 3 -0.64 23.99 21.07
N HIS A 4 -1.66 23.14 20.83
CA HIS A 4 -1.61 21.71 21.15
C HIS A 4 -0.69 20.99 20.15
N GLY A 5 0.59 21.35 20.21
CA GLY A 5 1.67 20.69 19.50
C GLY A 5 1.73 19.21 19.84
N PHE A 6 1.60 18.38 18.80
CA PHE A 6 1.72 16.92 18.77
C PHE A 6 2.59 16.29 19.87
N ALA A 7 1.96 15.71 20.89
CA ALA A 7 2.63 14.86 21.90
C ALA A 7 3.25 13.58 21.29
N PHE A 8 2.91 13.24 20.03
CA PHE A 8 3.45 12.09 19.32
C PHE A 8 4.92 12.29 18.87
N ALA A 9 5.36 13.54 18.66
CA ALA A 9 6.71 13.82 18.16
C ALA A 9 7.79 13.78 19.26
N GLN A 10 7.43 14.01 20.52
CA GLN A 10 8.38 14.28 21.61
C GLN A 10 8.91 13.05 22.36
N ARG A 11 8.31 11.86 22.22
CA ARG A 11 8.82 10.63 22.86
C ARG A 11 10.05 10.01 22.19
N SER A 12 10.56 10.61 21.11
CA SER A 12 11.70 10.10 20.35
C SER A 12 13.09 10.39 20.97
N HIS A 13 13.16 11.19 22.05
CA HIS A 13 14.42 11.65 22.65
C HIS A 13 14.90 10.89 23.90
N MET A 14 14.37 9.70 24.21
CA MET A 14 15.03 8.83 25.19
C MET A 14 16.39 8.39 24.66
N LYS A 15 17.48 8.71 25.40
CA LYS A 15 18.87 8.28 25.15
C LYS A 15 18.91 6.76 24.91
N LYS A 16 18.85 6.33 23.65
CA LYS A 16 19.05 4.94 23.26
C LYS A 16 20.52 4.58 23.51
N LYS A 17 20.75 3.75 24.52
CA LYS A 17 22.01 2.99 24.69
C LYS A 17 22.37 2.39 23.32
N PRO A 18 23.63 2.47 22.86
CA PRO A 18 24.00 2.00 21.51
C PRO A 18 23.63 0.52 21.38
N ALA A 19 22.55 0.26 20.64
CA ALA A 19 22.06 -1.09 20.43
C ALA A 19 23.09 -1.87 19.62
N ASN A 20 23.40 -3.09 20.06
CA ASN A 20 24.26 -4.02 19.34
C ASN A 20 23.75 -4.15 17.89
N THR A 21 24.53 -3.58 16.96
CA THR A 21 24.07 -3.39 15.58
C THR A 21 23.90 -4.70 14.81
N ASN A 22 24.55 -5.78 15.27
CA ASN A 22 24.40 -7.12 14.71
C ASN A 22 23.02 -7.72 15.06
N GLY A 23 22.51 -7.45 16.26
CA GLY A 23 21.19 -7.89 16.71
C GLY A 23 20.05 -7.24 15.90
N ALA A 24 20.14 -5.94 15.63
CA ALA A 24 19.12 -5.21 14.88
C ALA A 24 18.99 -5.70 13.41
N ALA A 25 20.12 -6.00 12.77
CA ALA A 25 20.12 -6.55 11.41
C ALA A 25 19.57 -7.99 11.36
N ALA A 26 19.89 -8.82 12.37
CA ALA A 26 19.33 -10.17 12.48
C ALA A 26 17.80 -10.14 12.70
N ILE A 27 17.30 -9.25 13.57
CA ILE A 27 15.86 -9.08 13.81
C ILE A 27 15.14 -8.65 12.52
N GLY A 28 15.71 -7.70 11.77
CA GLY A 28 15.14 -7.26 10.49
C GLY A 28 15.03 -8.41 9.47
N ARG A 29 16.08 -9.23 9.33
CA ARG A 29 16.08 -10.40 8.44
C ARG A 29 15.02 -11.43 8.84
N ARG A 30 14.91 -11.75 10.12
CA ARG A 30 13.89 -12.68 10.64
C ARG A 30 12.48 -12.16 10.38
N SER A 31 12.23 -10.86 10.56
CA SER A 31 10.92 -10.27 10.27
C SER A 31 10.56 -10.32 8.78
N ALA A 32 11.51 -10.09 7.89
CA ALA A 32 11.26 -10.15 6.45
C ALA A 32 10.98 -11.59 5.99
N ALA A 33 11.70 -12.58 6.53
CA ALA A 33 11.44 -14.00 6.27
C ALA A 33 10.04 -14.41 6.76
N ALA A 34 9.65 -14.02 7.97
CA ALA A 34 8.31 -14.30 8.49
C ALA A 34 7.20 -13.68 7.63
N ALA A 35 7.36 -12.41 7.22
CA ALA A 35 6.41 -11.76 6.30
C ALA A 35 6.33 -12.49 4.95
N CYS A 36 7.47 -12.91 4.39
CA CYS A 36 7.53 -13.68 3.15
C CYS A 36 6.73 -14.99 3.25
N VAL A 37 6.92 -15.77 4.32
CA VAL A 37 6.16 -17.01 4.55
C VAL A 37 4.66 -16.74 4.64
N ILE A 38 4.25 -15.68 5.35
CA ILE A 38 2.83 -15.28 5.45
C ILE A 38 2.28 -14.91 4.07
N TYR A 39 2.99 -14.11 3.27
CA TYR A 39 2.52 -13.75 1.92
C TYR A 39 2.45 -14.95 0.97
N ILE A 40 3.40 -15.89 1.06
CA ILE A 40 3.33 -17.15 0.31
C ILE A 40 2.08 -17.93 0.72
N ALA A 41 1.81 -18.07 2.03
CA ALA A 41 0.62 -18.77 2.52
C ALA A 41 -0.68 -18.11 2.05
N VAL A 42 -0.77 -16.77 2.12
CA VAL A 42 -1.91 -16.01 1.59
C VAL A 42 -2.06 -16.22 0.09
N CYS A 43 -0.96 -16.17 -0.67
CA CYS A 43 -0.98 -16.40 -2.10
C CYS A 43 -1.45 -17.82 -2.45
N LEU A 44 -0.93 -18.85 -1.78
CA LEU A 44 -1.37 -20.24 -1.97
C LEU A 44 -2.84 -20.41 -1.61
N TYR A 45 -3.31 -19.81 -0.52
CA TYR A 45 -4.74 -19.82 -0.15
C TYR A 45 -5.61 -19.19 -1.24
N LEU A 46 -5.22 -18.01 -1.74
CA LEU A 46 -5.99 -17.28 -2.76
C LEU A 46 -6.07 -18.04 -4.09
N TYR A 47 -4.98 -18.70 -4.49
CA TYR A 47 -4.89 -19.40 -5.78
C TYR A 47 -5.16 -20.91 -5.69
N HIS A 48 -5.40 -21.48 -4.50
CA HIS A 48 -5.54 -22.92 -4.27
C HIS A 48 -6.39 -23.68 -5.31
N PRO A 49 -7.65 -23.27 -5.61
CA PRO A 49 -8.46 -23.98 -6.61
C PRO A 49 -8.03 -23.80 -8.07
N TYR A 50 -7.06 -22.93 -8.34
CA TYR A 50 -6.47 -22.73 -9.68
C TYR A 50 -5.12 -23.46 -9.84
N LEU A 51 -4.60 -24.09 -8.78
CA LEU A 51 -3.32 -24.81 -8.80
C LEU A 51 -3.41 -26.18 -9.50
N SER A 52 -4.61 -26.71 -9.72
CA SER A 52 -4.82 -27.99 -10.40
C SER A 52 -4.53 -27.94 -11.89
N ASP A 53 -4.55 -26.74 -12.49
CA ASP A 53 -4.23 -26.51 -13.89
C ASP A 53 -2.98 -25.62 -13.98
N PRO A 54 -1.78 -26.22 -14.15
CA PRO A 54 -0.51 -25.54 -14.03
C PRO A 54 -0.20 -24.71 -15.28
N GLU A 55 -0.88 -23.58 -15.44
CA GLU A 55 -0.49 -22.55 -16.40
C GLU A 55 0.74 -21.78 -15.87
N PRO A 56 1.88 -21.77 -16.58
CA PRO A 56 3.10 -21.06 -16.15
C PRO A 56 2.85 -19.58 -15.80
N ASP A 57 1.93 -18.96 -16.51
CA ASP A 57 1.51 -17.58 -16.39
C ASP A 57 0.95 -17.24 -15.00
N ARG A 58 0.22 -18.17 -14.38
CA ARG A 58 -0.35 -17.99 -13.04
C ARG A 58 0.73 -17.92 -11.97
N TYR A 59 1.78 -18.73 -12.09
CA TYR A 59 2.91 -18.69 -11.17
C TYR A 59 3.66 -17.36 -11.24
N ILE A 60 3.79 -16.76 -12.42
CA ILE A 60 4.41 -15.44 -12.58
C ILE A 60 3.60 -14.36 -11.83
N ILE A 61 2.28 -14.40 -11.93
CA ILE A 61 1.39 -13.48 -11.20
C ILE A 61 1.58 -13.64 -9.69
N MET A 62 1.56 -14.88 -9.20
CA MET A 62 1.77 -15.20 -7.78
C MET A 62 3.12 -14.69 -7.27
N ILE A 63 4.20 -14.93 -8.03
CA ILE A 63 5.56 -14.47 -7.70
C ILE A 63 5.60 -12.94 -7.66
N ASN A 64 5.02 -12.26 -8.66
CA ASN A 64 5.01 -10.79 -8.72
C ASN A 64 4.31 -10.18 -7.48
N SER A 65 3.15 -10.72 -7.09
CA SER A 65 2.42 -10.29 -5.89
C SER A 65 3.23 -10.48 -4.61
N VAL A 66 3.83 -11.67 -4.42
CA VAL A 66 4.63 -11.97 -3.21
C VAL A 66 5.88 -11.09 -3.16
N VAL A 67 6.62 -10.97 -4.25
CA VAL A 67 7.85 -10.15 -4.31
C VAL A 67 7.54 -8.67 -4.09
N GLY A 68 6.44 -8.17 -4.67
CA GLY A 68 5.95 -6.81 -4.42
C GLY A 68 5.56 -6.60 -2.95
N ALA A 69 4.82 -7.53 -2.36
CA ALA A 69 4.42 -7.48 -0.95
C ALA A 69 5.63 -7.48 0.01
N VAL A 70 6.61 -8.36 -0.22
CA VAL A 70 7.86 -8.40 0.57
C VAL A 70 8.66 -7.11 0.39
N GLY A 71 8.78 -6.60 -0.84
CA GLY A 71 9.46 -5.34 -1.10
C GLY A 71 8.81 -4.17 -0.38
N CYS A 72 7.47 -4.06 -0.44
CA CYS A 72 6.71 -3.03 0.27
C CYS A 72 6.84 -3.18 1.80
N PHE A 73 6.81 -4.40 2.33
CA PHE A 73 7.10 -4.66 3.75
C PHE A 73 8.47 -4.11 4.15
N VAL A 74 9.53 -4.44 3.41
CA VAL A 74 10.90 -3.99 3.70
C VAL A 74 11.01 -2.47 3.61
N LEU A 75 10.45 -1.87 2.55
CA LEU A 75 10.46 -0.43 2.33
C LEU A 75 9.71 0.31 3.46
N SER A 76 8.56 -0.20 3.88
CA SER A 76 7.70 0.45 4.88
C SER A 76 8.30 0.45 6.29
N ARG A 77 9.26 -0.46 6.60
CA ARG A 77 10.07 -0.43 7.84
C ARG A 77 10.83 0.89 8.07
N ARG A 78 11.00 1.71 7.03
CA ARG A 78 11.59 3.05 7.17
C ARG A 78 10.71 4.00 8.00
N TRP A 79 9.39 3.80 7.98
CA TRP A 79 8.39 4.69 8.56
C TRP A 79 7.49 4.05 9.60
N ILE A 80 7.35 2.72 9.55
CA ILE A 80 6.48 1.92 10.41
C ILE A 80 7.35 1.14 11.39
N GLY A 81 7.11 1.30 12.69
CA GLY A 81 7.89 0.65 13.74
C GLY A 81 7.45 -0.79 13.97
N THR A 82 6.17 -1.08 13.76
CA THR A 82 5.54 -2.36 14.11
C THR A 82 5.55 -3.38 12.98
N PHE A 83 5.74 -4.66 13.32
CA PHE A 83 5.71 -5.76 12.34
C PHE A 83 4.37 -5.84 11.63
N ILE A 84 3.26 -5.81 12.40
CA ILE A 84 1.90 -5.95 11.87
C ILE A 84 1.54 -4.81 10.91
N GLY A 85 1.81 -3.55 11.26
CA GLY A 85 1.58 -2.43 10.35
C GLY A 85 2.37 -2.57 9.04
N SER A 86 3.61 -3.06 9.09
CA SER A 86 4.42 -3.30 7.90
C SER A 86 3.91 -4.49 7.07
N LEU A 87 3.40 -5.53 7.75
CA LEU A 87 2.79 -6.72 7.14
C LEU A 87 1.55 -6.34 6.34
N PHE A 88 0.67 -5.50 6.90
CA PHE A 88 -0.50 -5.02 6.14
C PHE A 88 -0.14 -4.03 5.05
N ALA A 89 0.89 -3.20 5.22
CA ALA A 89 1.39 -2.37 4.11
C ALA A 89 1.85 -3.23 2.92
N GLY A 90 2.59 -4.31 3.17
CA GLY A 90 2.99 -5.22 2.10
C GLY A 90 1.82 -6.02 1.52
N GLY A 91 0.94 -6.54 2.37
CA GLY A 91 -0.25 -7.28 1.96
C GLY A 91 -1.19 -6.47 1.06
N VAL A 92 -1.50 -5.23 1.46
CA VAL A 92 -2.33 -4.33 0.64
C VAL A 92 -1.64 -4.05 -0.69
N TYR A 93 -0.32 -3.83 -0.72
CA TYR A 93 0.36 -3.53 -1.98
C TYR A 93 0.39 -4.72 -2.95
N GLY A 94 0.85 -5.89 -2.50
CA GLY A 94 1.06 -7.04 -3.39
C GLY A 94 -0.23 -7.78 -3.77
N PHE A 95 -1.26 -7.68 -2.93
CA PHE A 95 -2.56 -8.29 -3.16
C PHE A 95 -3.65 -7.23 -3.27
N CYS A 96 -3.43 -6.06 -3.88
CA CYS A 96 -4.51 -5.08 -4.13
C CYS A 96 -5.32 -5.40 -5.40
N PRO A 97 -6.52 -4.82 -5.56
CA PRO A 97 -7.27 -4.90 -6.80
C PRO A 97 -6.49 -4.41 -8.03
N LEU A 98 -5.59 -3.43 -7.86
CA LEU A 98 -4.72 -2.95 -8.95
C LEU A 98 -3.74 -4.03 -9.41
N ALA A 99 -3.17 -4.80 -8.48
CA ALA A 99 -2.28 -5.92 -8.81
C ALA A 99 -3.01 -6.99 -9.63
N PHE A 100 -4.23 -7.34 -9.23
CA PHE A 100 -5.06 -8.30 -9.97
C PHE A 100 -5.50 -7.77 -11.34
N GLY A 101 -5.83 -6.48 -11.46
CA GLY A 101 -6.16 -5.87 -12.75
C GLY A 101 -4.95 -5.81 -13.70
N LEU A 102 -3.72 -5.69 -13.20
CA LEU A 102 -2.52 -5.86 -14.04
C LEU A 102 -2.40 -7.31 -14.51
N ALA A 103 -2.56 -8.26 -13.58
CA ALA A 103 -2.47 -9.69 -13.85
C ALA A 103 -3.51 -10.19 -14.87
N SER A 104 -4.72 -9.62 -14.87
CA SER A 104 -5.79 -9.99 -15.81
C SER A 104 -5.52 -9.52 -17.24
N ASN A 105 -4.57 -8.61 -17.45
CA ASN A 105 -4.20 -8.14 -18.79
C ASN A 105 -3.04 -8.96 -19.36
N HIS A 106 -1.98 -9.16 -18.58
CA HIS A 106 -0.82 -9.95 -18.98
C HIS A 106 0.00 -10.38 -17.74
N PRO A 107 0.54 -11.60 -17.67
CA PRO A 107 1.31 -12.08 -16.51
C PRO A 107 2.52 -11.21 -16.20
N LEU A 108 3.22 -10.74 -17.24
CA LEU A 108 4.38 -9.85 -17.10
C LEU A 108 4.01 -8.41 -16.74
N ALA A 109 2.74 -7.98 -16.85
CA ALA A 109 2.34 -6.63 -16.42
C ALA A 109 2.56 -6.38 -14.92
N GLY A 110 2.64 -7.45 -14.13
CA GLY A 110 2.96 -7.41 -12.70
C GLY A 110 4.45 -7.23 -12.38
N VAL A 111 5.35 -7.28 -13.35
CA VAL A 111 6.81 -7.14 -13.09
C VAL A 111 7.14 -5.78 -12.46
N PRO A 112 6.64 -4.63 -12.97
CA PRO A 112 6.80 -3.35 -12.28
C PRO A 112 6.28 -3.37 -10.83
N LEU A 113 5.13 -3.99 -10.56
CA LEU A 113 4.60 -4.14 -9.19
C LEU A 113 5.60 -4.88 -8.29
N ALA A 114 6.21 -5.95 -8.78
CA ALA A 114 7.17 -6.74 -8.02
C ALA A 114 8.41 -5.93 -7.63
N PHE A 115 8.98 -5.17 -8.58
CA PHE A 115 10.28 -4.51 -8.42
C PHE A 115 10.22 -3.08 -7.85
N LEU A 116 9.12 -2.36 -8.04
CA LEU A 116 9.02 -0.94 -7.66
C LEU A 116 9.42 -0.67 -6.20
N PRO A 117 8.95 -1.43 -5.19
CA PRO A 117 9.34 -1.15 -3.81
C PRO A 117 10.84 -1.32 -3.55
N TRP A 118 11.46 -2.31 -4.20
CA TRP A 118 12.89 -2.59 -4.08
C TRP A 118 13.73 -1.47 -4.67
N LEU A 119 13.30 -0.87 -5.77
CA LEU A 119 13.98 0.25 -6.41
C LEU A 119 13.91 1.53 -5.57
N PHE A 120 12.89 1.69 -4.72
CA PHE A 120 12.82 2.80 -3.76
C PHE A 120 13.65 2.56 -2.48
N CYS A 121 14.03 1.33 -2.15
CA CYS A 121 14.81 1.02 -0.94
C CYS A 121 16.15 1.78 -0.85
N PRO A 122 16.98 1.86 -1.91
CA PRO A 122 18.21 2.65 -1.88
C PRO A 122 17.96 4.10 -1.46
N ALA A 123 16.97 4.77 -2.05
CA ALA A 123 16.61 6.14 -1.70
C ALA A 123 16.12 6.27 -0.24
N ALA A 124 15.24 5.37 0.20
CA ALA A 124 14.65 5.40 1.53
C ALA A 124 15.67 5.15 2.66
N PHE A 125 16.66 4.30 2.42
CA PHE A 125 17.67 3.90 3.41
C PHE A 125 19.03 4.59 3.24
N TRP A 126 19.23 5.40 2.19
CA TRP A 126 20.50 6.08 1.89
C TRP A 126 21.08 6.83 3.08
N GLN A 127 20.25 7.66 3.75
CA GLN A 127 20.68 8.47 4.91
C GLN A 127 21.18 7.61 6.08
N LYS A 128 20.59 6.42 6.28
CA LYS A 128 20.99 5.49 7.34
C LYS A 128 22.34 4.83 7.02
N TYR A 129 22.59 4.55 5.74
CA TYR A 129 23.83 3.96 5.28
C TYR A 129 25.00 4.97 5.38
N THR A 130 24.79 6.19 4.89
CA THR A 130 25.83 7.24 4.88
C THR A 130 26.20 7.72 6.29
N ALA A 131 25.22 7.92 7.18
CA ALA A 131 25.48 8.30 8.57
C ALA A 131 26.32 7.27 9.34
N ARG A 132 26.27 5.99 8.93
CA ARG A 132 27.02 4.90 9.57
C ARG A 132 28.45 4.81 9.07
N HIS A 133 28.68 5.07 7.79
CA HIS A 133 29.97 4.80 7.15
C HIS A 133 30.86 6.03 7.03
N ASN A 134 30.29 7.23 7.05
CA ASN A 134 31.06 8.45 6.79
C ASN A 134 30.73 9.58 7.76
N ARG A 135 31.50 9.69 8.84
CA ARG A 135 31.65 10.95 9.61
C ARG A 135 32.50 12.00 8.85
N ARG A 136 33.09 11.63 7.71
CA ARG A 136 34.10 12.42 6.98
C ARG A 136 33.63 13.04 5.68
N ILE A 137 32.40 12.77 5.19
CA ILE A 137 31.90 13.51 4.02
C ILE A 137 31.58 14.94 4.48
N PRO A 138 32.24 15.97 3.93
CA PRO A 138 31.94 17.35 4.28
C PRO A 138 30.46 17.61 4.00
N ALA A 139 29.77 18.18 4.99
CA ALA A 139 28.34 18.44 4.99
C ALA A 139 27.97 19.57 4.01
N SER A 140 28.27 19.42 2.72
CA SER A 140 27.64 20.25 1.71
C SER A 140 26.14 19.96 1.76
N ARG A 141 25.36 20.98 2.13
CA ARG A 141 23.89 20.86 2.36
C ARG A 141 23.15 20.25 1.18
N PHE A 142 23.70 20.34 -0.04
CA PHE A 142 23.05 19.91 -1.27
C PHE A 142 23.38 18.47 -1.70
N GLY A 143 24.52 17.91 -1.30
CA GLY A 143 24.97 16.59 -1.78
C GLY A 143 24.00 15.44 -1.43
N PRO A 144 23.62 15.25 -0.16
CA PRO A 144 22.75 14.14 0.24
C PRO A 144 21.34 14.23 -0.33
N ALA A 145 20.81 15.45 -0.47
CA ALA A 145 19.48 15.69 -1.04
C ALA A 145 19.49 15.37 -2.54
N ALA A 146 20.47 15.87 -3.30
CA ALA A 146 20.60 15.58 -4.73
C ALA A 146 20.74 14.08 -5.00
N ILE A 147 21.56 13.37 -4.21
CA ILE A 147 21.71 11.91 -4.35
C ILE A 147 20.40 11.20 -4.04
N THR A 148 19.71 11.57 -2.95
CA THR A 148 18.41 10.95 -2.61
C THR A 148 17.38 11.20 -3.72
N THR A 149 17.33 12.41 -4.28
CA THR A 149 16.47 12.74 -5.41
C THR A 149 16.81 11.89 -6.64
N ALA A 150 18.10 11.77 -6.98
CA ALA A 150 18.53 10.92 -8.10
C ALA A 150 18.14 9.46 -7.88
N LEU A 151 18.31 8.92 -6.67
CA LEU A 151 17.87 7.57 -6.32
C LEU A 151 16.33 7.41 -6.40
N CYS A 152 15.56 8.45 -6.05
CA CYS A 152 14.10 8.44 -6.20
C CYS A 152 13.63 8.43 -7.67
N LEU A 153 14.47 8.83 -8.63
CA LEU A 153 14.15 8.78 -10.06
C LEU A 153 14.39 7.40 -10.68
N ILE A 154 15.21 6.56 -10.04
CA ILE A 154 15.54 5.20 -10.54
C ILE A 154 14.28 4.36 -10.82
N PRO A 155 13.29 4.27 -9.91
CA PRO A 155 12.07 3.49 -10.17
C PRO A 155 11.32 3.95 -11.44
N PHE A 156 11.27 5.25 -11.69
CA PHE A 156 10.60 5.81 -12.88
C PHE A 156 11.34 5.44 -14.16
N LEU A 157 12.67 5.58 -14.16
CA LEU A 157 13.51 5.19 -15.28
C LEU A 157 13.42 3.68 -15.56
N ALA A 158 13.43 2.86 -14.52
CA ALA A 158 13.31 1.41 -14.65
C ALA A 158 11.97 0.99 -15.29
N VAL A 159 10.85 1.61 -14.87
CA VAL A 159 9.53 1.37 -15.48
C VAL A 159 9.54 1.79 -16.96
N ILE A 160 10.09 2.96 -17.29
CA ILE A 160 10.20 3.40 -18.69
C ILE A 160 11.02 2.39 -19.51
N ILE A 161 12.23 2.05 -19.07
CA ILE A 161 13.11 1.10 -19.75
C ILE A 161 12.42 -0.25 -19.93
N TYR A 162 11.73 -0.75 -18.91
CA TYR A 162 11.00 -2.02 -18.99
C TYR A 162 9.99 -2.04 -20.14
N PHE A 163 9.11 -1.02 -20.24
CA PHE A 163 8.13 -0.95 -21.33
C PHE A 163 8.76 -0.65 -22.70
N LEU A 164 9.85 0.13 -22.74
CA LEU A 164 10.62 0.36 -23.97
C LEU A 164 11.32 -0.90 -24.48
N LEU A 165 11.67 -1.84 -23.60
CA LEU A 165 12.25 -3.13 -23.99
C LEU A 165 11.16 -4.09 -24.45
N CYS A 166 10.03 -4.15 -23.74
CA CYS A 166 8.88 -5.01 -24.10
C CYS A 166 8.21 -4.58 -25.42
N SER A 167 8.43 -3.35 -25.89
CA SER A 167 7.93 -2.88 -27.18
C SER A 167 8.79 -3.32 -28.38
N LYS A 168 10.00 -3.85 -28.16
CA LYS A 168 10.92 -4.20 -29.25
C LYS A 168 10.60 -5.58 -29.85
N PRO A 169 10.63 -5.72 -31.19
CA PRO A 169 10.33 -6.98 -31.90
C PRO A 169 11.06 -8.25 -31.43
N PRO A 170 12.35 -8.25 -31.02
CA PRO A 170 13.05 -9.48 -30.66
C PRO A 170 12.54 -10.14 -29.37
N ILE A 171 11.73 -9.44 -28.57
CA ILE A 171 11.07 -9.99 -27.37
C ILE A 171 9.61 -10.41 -27.69
N GLY A 172 9.19 -10.24 -28.95
CA GLY A 172 7.81 -10.40 -29.42
C GLY A 172 6.95 -9.16 -29.11
N PRO A 173 5.79 -8.97 -29.77
CA PRO A 173 4.82 -7.95 -29.41
C PRO A 173 4.09 -8.36 -28.11
N VAL A 174 4.85 -8.55 -27.04
CA VAL A 174 4.35 -8.85 -25.70
C VAL A 174 4.06 -7.51 -25.04
N PHE A 175 3.13 -6.75 -25.61
CA PHE A 175 2.75 -5.46 -25.06
C PHE A 175 1.79 -5.73 -23.90
N PRO A 176 2.26 -5.67 -22.63
CA PRO A 176 1.57 -6.36 -21.54
C PRO A 176 0.33 -5.59 -21.05
N LEU A 177 0.07 -4.39 -21.58
CA LEU A 177 -0.98 -3.50 -21.11
C LEU A 177 -1.53 -2.63 -22.23
N ARG A 178 -2.84 -2.35 -22.20
CA ARG A 178 -3.46 -1.38 -23.10
C ARG A 178 -2.91 0.03 -22.83
N LEU A 179 -2.69 0.82 -23.88
CA LEU A 179 -2.22 2.22 -23.80
C LEU A 179 -3.30 3.21 -23.29
N GLU A 180 -4.30 2.71 -22.57
CA GLU A 180 -5.41 3.51 -22.08
C GLU A 180 -4.98 4.42 -20.92
N LYS A 181 -5.55 5.62 -20.89
CA LYS A 181 -5.39 6.57 -19.79
C LYS A 181 -6.28 6.18 -18.62
N LEU A 182 -5.85 6.52 -17.41
CA LEU A 182 -6.73 6.43 -16.25
C LEU A 182 -7.91 7.40 -16.44
N ARG A 183 -9.13 6.87 -16.49
CA ARG A 183 -10.34 7.70 -16.53
C ARG A 183 -10.69 8.14 -15.11
N PRO A 184 -11.21 9.36 -14.89
CA PRO A 184 -11.69 9.77 -13.58
C PRO A 184 -12.72 8.80 -12.97
N ALA A 185 -13.53 8.15 -13.81
CA ALA A 185 -14.46 7.10 -13.39
C ALA A 185 -13.76 5.91 -12.71
N ASN A 186 -12.51 5.60 -13.08
CA ASN A 186 -11.75 4.51 -12.48
C ASN A 186 -11.33 4.84 -11.03
N LEU A 187 -11.35 6.12 -10.63
CA LEU A 187 -11.17 6.52 -9.23
C LEU A 187 -12.36 6.10 -8.35
N ALA A 188 -13.53 5.80 -8.93
CA ALA A 188 -14.64 5.22 -8.18
C ALA A 188 -14.25 3.87 -7.55
N GLY A 189 -13.28 3.15 -8.15
CA GLY A 189 -12.69 1.93 -7.58
C GLY A 189 -12.03 2.15 -6.22
N LEU A 190 -11.61 3.38 -5.89
CA LEU A 190 -11.08 3.70 -4.56
C LEU A 190 -12.14 3.50 -3.46
N ILE A 191 -13.40 3.75 -3.81
CA ILE A 191 -14.54 3.66 -2.90
C ILE A 191 -15.21 2.30 -3.03
N VAL A 192 -15.43 1.82 -4.26
CA VAL A 192 -16.20 0.60 -4.52
C VAL A 192 -15.43 -0.35 -5.46
N PRO A 193 -14.33 -0.95 -5.00
CA PRO A 193 -13.47 -1.77 -5.85
C PRO A 193 -14.20 -2.96 -6.49
N LEU A 194 -15.16 -3.56 -5.79
CA LEU A 194 -15.85 -4.78 -6.25
C LEU A 194 -16.98 -4.53 -7.25
N ALA A 195 -17.38 -3.27 -7.45
CA ALA A 195 -18.39 -2.93 -8.47
C ALA A 195 -17.74 -2.61 -9.83
N VAL A 196 -16.42 -2.54 -9.90
CA VAL A 196 -15.68 -2.34 -11.14
C VAL A 196 -15.52 -3.68 -11.85
N LYS A 197 -15.52 -3.66 -13.19
CA LYS A 197 -15.40 -4.89 -13.98
C LYS A 197 -14.04 -5.56 -13.71
N PRO A 198 -13.97 -6.91 -13.66
CA PRO A 198 -12.74 -7.63 -13.33
C PRO A 198 -11.53 -7.29 -14.21
N HIS A 199 -11.76 -6.90 -15.47
CA HIS A 199 -10.70 -6.57 -16.43
C HIS A 199 -10.31 -5.08 -16.47
N ASP A 200 -11.02 -4.23 -15.73
CA ASP A 200 -10.71 -2.81 -15.65
C ASP A 200 -9.66 -2.57 -14.55
N PHE A 201 -8.81 -1.56 -14.72
CA PHE A 201 -7.82 -1.20 -13.70
C PHE A 201 -8.50 -0.57 -12.48
N VAL A 202 -8.49 -1.29 -11.36
CA VAL A 202 -9.10 -0.87 -10.10
C VAL A 202 -8.04 -0.28 -9.16
N PHE A 203 -7.98 1.04 -9.06
CA PHE A 203 -7.15 1.70 -8.05
C PHE A 203 -7.86 1.69 -6.69
N SER A 204 -7.48 0.78 -5.78
CA SER A 204 -8.09 0.68 -4.45
C SER A 204 -7.15 0.07 -3.41
N VAL A 205 -7.32 0.49 -2.15
CA VAL A 205 -6.66 -0.10 -0.97
C VAL A 205 -7.59 -1.04 -0.19
N TYR A 206 -8.70 -1.49 -0.78
CA TYR A 206 -9.82 -2.14 -0.09
C TYR A 206 -10.65 -1.21 0.80
N HIS A 207 -11.69 -1.75 1.44
CA HIS A 207 -12.69 -0.99 2.16
C HIS A 207 -12.23 -0.69 3.60
N VAL A 208 -11.79 -1.71 4.33
CA VAL A 208 -11.33 -1.65 5.72
C VAL A 208 -9.97 -0.96 5.86
N PRO A 209 -9.00 -1.13 4.97
CA PRO A 209 -7.76 -0.36 5.03
C PRO A 209 -7.94 1.14 4.69
N LEU A 210 -9.05 1.55 4.07
CA LEU A 210 -9.30 2.95 3.70
C LEU A 210 -9.25 3.93 4.89
N PRO A 211 -9.94 3.72 6.03
CA PRO A 211 -9.77 4.56 7.21
C PRO A 211 -8.33 4.58 7.74
N ALA A 212 -7.59 3.47 7.65
CA ALA A 212 -6.18 3.45 8.04
C ALA A 212 -5.32 4.24 7.06
N CYS A 213 -5.59 4.18 5.76
CA CYS A 213 -4.94 5.05 4.78
C CYS A 213 -5.18 6.52 5.09
N LEU A 214 -6.42 6.89 5.45
CA LEU A 214 -6.78 8.26 5.82
C LEU A 214 -6.07 8.73 7.10
N MET A 215 -6.06 7.90 8.15
CA MET A 215 -5.31 8.18 9.38
C MET A 215 -3.81 8.31 9.11
N GLY A 216 -3.26 7.43 8.29
CA GLY A 216 -1.86 7.48 7.85
C GLY A 216 -1.53 8.75 7.07
N LEU A 217 -2.43 9.21 6.21
CA LEU A 217 -2.30 10.47 5.48
C LEU A 217 -2.26 11.67 6.44
N CYS A 218 -3.18 11.74 7.41
CA CYS A 218 -3.17 12.78 8.44
C CYS A 218 -1.82 12.79 9.20
N MET A 219 -1.31 11.61 9.56
CA MET A 219 -0.01 11.46 10.22
C MET A 219 1.17 11.86 9.33
N ALA A 220 1.13 11.54 8.03
CA ALA A 220 2.18 11.92 7.08
C ALA A 220 2.26 13.44 6.89
N ILE A 221 1.11 14.11 6.79
CA ILE A 221 1.00 15.57 6.71
C ILE A 221 1.51 16.21 8.01
N ALA A 222 0.99 15.73 9.16
CA ALA A 222 1.40 16.22 10.48
C ALA A 222 2.91 16.10 10.73
N SER A 223 3.52 15.00 10.27
CA SER A 223 4.96 14.75 10.39
C SER A 223 5.80 15.39 9.27
N LYS A 224 5.20 16.24 8.42
CA LYS A 224 5.86 16.97 7.31
C LYS A 224 6.65 16.05 6.37
N ARG A 225 6.15 14.84 6.11
CA ARG A 225 6.77 13.86 5.18
C ARG A 225 6.44 14.19 3.72
N THR A 226 6.73 15.41 3.29
CA THR A 226 6.31 15.95 1.98
C THR A 226 6.93 15.22 0.78
N GLY A 227 8.16 14.71 0.91
CA GLY A 227 8.85 14.06 -0.22
C GLY A 227 8.09 12.87 -0.81
N ILE A 228 7.49 12.01 0.03
CA ILE A 228 6.73 10.85 -0.43
C ILE A 228 5.43 11.30 -1.13
N MET A 229 4.80 12.34 -0.60
CA MET A 229 3.57 12.91 -1.16
C MET A 229 3.83 13.56 -2.53
N VAL A 230 4.97 14.25 -2.70
CA VAL A 230 5.38 14.82 -3.99
C VAL A 230 5.60 13.71 -5.02
N ILE A 231 6.31 12.63 -4.66
CA ILE A 231 6.53 11.48 -5.55
C ILE A 231 5.20 10.85 -5.99
N ALA A 232 4.27 10.63 -5.06
CA ALA A 232 2.93 10.14 -5.36
C ALA A 232 2.16 11.10 -6.28
N GLY A 233 2.20 12.40 -6.00
CA GLY A 233 1.56 13.43 -6.80
C GLY A 233 2.07 13.48 -8.24
N CYS A 234 3.38 13.46 -8.44
CA CYS A 234 3.99 13.40 -9.77
C CYS A 234 3.54 12.14 -10.54
N ALA A 235 3.51 10.98 -9.88
CA ALA A 235 3.06 9.74 -10.51
C ALA A 235 1.57 9.75 -10.86
N ILE A 236 0.72 10.37 -10.03
CA ILE A 236 -0.71 10.58 -10.36
C ILE A 236 -0.83 11.44 -11.62
N VAL A 237 -0.09 12.54 -11.72
CA VAL A 237 -0.11 13.39 -12.93
C VAL A 237 0.31 12.58 -14.17
N LEU A 238 1.32 11.74 -14.06
CA LEU A 238 1.73 10.84 -15.14
C LEU A 238 0.65 9.80 -15.49
N ALA A 239 -0.12 9.32 -14.51
CA ALA A 239 -1.21 8.36 -14.73
C ALA A 239 -2.38 8.92 -15.57
N PHE A 240 -2.60 10.23 -15.51
CA PHE A 240 -3.60 10.94 -16.32
C PHE A 240 -3.04 11.53 -17.63
N SER A 241 -1.73 11.43 -17.85
CA SER A 241 -1.05 11.99 -19.01
C SER A 241 -1.19 11.10 -20.26
N LYS A 242 -0.77 11.63 -21.43
CA LYS A 242 -0.61 10.80 -22.64
C LYS A 242 0.50 9.76 -22.41
N PRO A 243 0.45 8.59 -23.08
CA PRO A 243 1.52 7.60 -23.00
C PRO A 243 2.88 8.22 -23.28
N LEU A 244 3.86 7.97 -22.40
CA LEU A 244 5.23 8.47 -22.62
C LEU A 244 5.89 7.64 -23.73
N PHE A 245 6.55 8.33 -24.66
CA PHE A 245 7.19 7.73 -25.84
C PHE A 245 6.26 6.83 -26.68
N ASN A 246 4.94 7.01 -26.58
CA ASN A 246 3.91 6.14 -27.16
C ASN A 246 4.02 4.65 -26.77
N GLN A 247 4.80 4.34 -25.72
CA GLN A 247 5.14 2.96 -25.34
C GLN A 247 4.92 2.66 -23.86
N VAL A 248 4.87 3.68 -23.00
CA VAL A 248 4.64 3.47 -21.56
C VAL A 248 3.15 3.72 -21.25
N PRO A 249 2.38 2.69 -20.86
CA PRO A 249 0.97 2.82 -20.49
C PRO A 249 0.82 3.78 -19.30
N PRO A 250 -0.03 4.83 -19.38
CA PRO A 250 -0.19 5.77 -18.27
C PRO A 250 -0.62 5.07 -16.96
N VAL A 251 -1.45 4.05 -17.05
CA VAL A 251 -1.98 3.34 -15.88
C VAL A 251 -0.90 2.74 -14.98
N VAL A 252 0.28 2.38 -15.51
CA VAL A 252 1.35 1.78 -14.68
C VAL A 252 1.88 2.76 -13.63
N TRP A 253 1.77 4.07 -13.89
CA TRP A 253 2.18 5.09 -12.94
C TRP A 253 1.34 5.07 -11.65
N THR A 254 0.16 4.45 -11.67
CA THR A 254 -0.67 4.24 -10.46
C THR A 254 -0.05 3.28 -9.44
N LEU A 255 0.96 2.49 -9.82
CA LEU A 255 1.70 1.64 -8.88
C LEU A 255 2.43 2.44 -7.80
N VAL A 256 2.92 3.64 -8.13
CA VAL A 256 3.62 4.51 -7.18
C VAL A 256 2.67 5.07 -6.11
N PRO A 257 1.54 5.74 -6.43
CA PRO A 257 0.59 6.16 -5.41
C PRO A 257 -0.05 4.97 -4.69
N MET A 258 -0.20 3.79 -5.33
CA MET A 258 -0.64 2.58 -4.63
C MET A 258 0.38 2.11 -3.58
N LEU A 259 1.67 2.13 -3.90
CA LEU A 259 2.75 1.84 -2.95
C LEU A 259 2.73 2.80 -1.77
N VAL A 260 2.58 4.10 -2.05
CA VAL A 260 2.47 5.13 -1.00
C VAL A 260 1.22 4.92 -0.16
N ALA A 261 0.06 4.70 -0.76
CA ALA A 261 -1.20 4.46 -0.05
C ALA A 261 -1.09 3.21 0.84
N SER A 262 -0.45 2.14 0.36
CA SER A 262 -0.21 0.93 1.15
C SER A 262 0.70 1.19 2.36
N ILE A 263 1.74 2.02 2.22
CA ILE A 263 2.57 2.47 3.35
C ILE A 263 1.75 3.32 4.32
N LEU A 264 0.86 4.19 3.82
CA LEU A 264 -0.04 4.99 4.66
C LEU A 264 -1.03 4.11 5.42
N VAL A 265 -1.57 3.04 4.82
CA VAL A 265 -2.39 2.04 5.52
C VAL A 265 -1.64 1.50 6.74
N GLY A 266 -0.42 1.02 6.55
CA GLY A 266 0.35 0.45 7.67
C GLY A 266 0.69 1.50 8.74
N LEU A 267 1.00 2.74 8.32
CA LEU A 267 1.23 3.86 9.24
C LEU A 267 -0.03 4.21 10.05
N GLY A 268 -1.19 4.26 9.41
CA GLY A 268 -2.45 4.55 10.07
C GLY A 268 -2.96 3.40 10.94
N MET A 269 -2.66 2.15 10.58
CA MET A 269 -2.91 0.99 11.45
C MET A 269 -2.10 1.12 12.75
N GLU A 270 -0.82 1.47 12.65
CA GLU A 270 0.01 1.76 13.83
C GLU A 270 -0.56 2.94 14.63
N ALA A 271 -0.98 4.01 13.96
CA ALA A 271 -1.58 5.17 14.60
C ALA A 271 -2.90 4.82 15.33
N PHE A 272 -3.77 3.99 14.76
CA PHE A 272 -5.00 3.54 15.44
C PHE A 272 -4.71 2.66 16.65
N ALA A 273 -3.74 1.75 16.55
CA ALA A 273 -3.40 0.85 17.66
C ALA A 273 -2.79 1.62 18.86
N TRP A 274 -2.05 2.70 18.57
CA TRP A 274 -1.39 3.54 19.56
C TRP A 274 -2.12 4.84 19.88
N ALA A 275 -3.30 5.06 19.30
CA ALA A 275 -4.07 6.26 19.57
C ALA A 275 -4.29 6.44 21.08
N GLY A 276 -4.26 7.70 21.51
CA GLY A 276 -4.60 8.07 22.87
C GLY A 276 -5.76 9.07 22.90
N ALA A 277 -6.06 9.59 24.09
CA ALA A 277 -7.11 10.59 24.27
C ALA A 277 -6.90 11.87 23.44
N ALA A 278 -5.64 12.23 23.16
CA ALA A 278 -5.29 13.36 22.30
C ALA A 278 -5.66 13.13 20.82
N ASP A 279 -5.69 11.88 20.38
CA ASP A 279 -5.94 11.52 18.98
C ASP A 279 -7.43 11.30 18.67
N ARG A 280 -8.30 11.45 19.68
CA ARG A 280 -9.75 11.17 19.58
C ARG A 280 -10.44 11.87 18.41
N GLN A 281 -10.03 13.10 18.09
CA GLN A 281 -10.62 13.88 16.99
C GLN A 281 -10.22 13.31 15.64
N TRP A 282 -8.98 12.86 15.48
CA TRP A 282 -8.50 12.20 14.27
C TRP A 282 -9.18 10.86 14.04
N VAL A 283 -9.35 10.06 15.09
CA VAL A 283 -10.08 8.79 15.02
C VAL A 283 -11.54 9.02 14.66
N LEU A 284 -12.20 10.00 15.30
CA LEU A 284 -13.59 10.37 14.99
C LEU A 284 -13.74 10.85 13.55
N PHE A 285 -12.82 11.68 13.06
CA PHE A 285 -12.80 12.14 11.68
C PHE A 285 -12.72 10.96 10.69
N CYS A 286 -11.80 10.01 10.93
CA CYS A 286 -11.69 8.82 10.09
C CYS A 286 -12.97 7.97 10.13
N GLY A 287 -13.58 7.83 11.31
CA GLY A 287 -14.85 7.12 11.47
C GLY A 287 -16.00 7.79 10.72
N ALA A 288 -16.13 9.12 10.83
CA ALA A 288 -17.15 9.90 10.14
C ALA A 288 -16.98 9.84 8.61
N ALA A 289 -15.76 10.01 8.10
CA ALA A 289 -15.47 9.90 6.68
C ALA A 289 -15.83 8.51 6.14
N THR A 290 -15.49 7.45 6.87
CA THR A 290 -15.83 6.07 6.48
C THR A 290 -17.34 5.82 6.56
N ALA A 291 -18.04 6.42 7.53
CA ALA A 291 -19.49 6.31 7.65
C ALA A 291 -20.23 6.97 6.48
N VAL A 292 -19.75 8.11 5.99
CA VAL A 292 -20.30 8.77 4.79
C VAL A 292 -20.14 7.85 3.57
N ILE A 293 -18.98 7.21 3.42
CA ILE A 293 -18.72 6.24 2.34
C ILE A 293 -19.65 5.01 2.46
N ALA A 294 -19.79 4.46 3.66
CA ALA A 294 -20.68 3.33 3.92
C ALA A 294 -22.14 3.66 3.60
N ALA A 295 -22.61 4.85 3.99
CA ALA A 295 -23.96 5.33 3.67
C ALA A 295 -24.16 5.51 2.15
N GLY A 296 -23.15 6.03 1.45
CA GLY A 296 -23.16 6.10 -0.02
C GLY A 296 -23.27 4.73 -0.68
N CYS A 297 -22.51 3.74 -0.18
CA CYS A 297 -22.59 2.36 -0.68
C CYS A 297 -23.94 1.70 -0.38
N LEU A 298 -24.52 1.96 0.79
CA LEU A 298 -25.87 1.50 1.14
C LEU A 298 -26.92 2.08 0.19
N TYR A 299 -26.86 3.38 -0.08
CA TYR A 299 -27.73 4.04 -1.05
C TYR A 299 -27.59 3.42 -2.45
N LEU A 300 -26.37 3.16 -2.90
CA LEU A 300 -26.11 2.48 -4.18
C LEU A 300 -26.64 1.04 -4.18
N THR A 301 -26.56 0.32 -3.07
CA THR A 301 -27.15 -1.03 -2.95
C THR A 301 -28.66 -1.00 -3.12
N ILE A 302 -29.33 -0.02 -2.51
CA ILE A 302 -30.79 0.13 -2.62
C ILE A 302 -31.20 0.53 -4.04
N THR A 303 -30.44 1.42 -4.69
CA THR A 303 -30.85 2.02 -5.98
C THR A 303 -30.32 1.30 -7.22
N LYS A 304 -29.16 0.64 -7.12
CA LYS A 304 -28.47 -0.03 -8.25
C LYS A 304 -28.39 -1.55 -8.09
N GLY A 305 -28.81 -2.08 -6.94
CA GLY A 305 -29.00 -3.52 -6.74
C GLY A 305 -27.81 -4.24 -6.08
N PRO A 306 -27.78 -5.58 -6.17
CA PRO A 306 -26.99 -6.44 -5.28
C PRO A 306 -25.48 -6.35 -5.46
N LEU A 307 -24.98 -5.81 -6.59
CA LEU A 307 -23.55 -5.64 -6.86
C LEU A 307 -22.84 -4.81 -5.76
N TYR A 308 -23.54 -3.87 -5.14
CA TYR A 308 -22.99 -2.99 -4.10
C TYR A 308 -23.14 -3.56 -2.68
N ARG A 309 -23.78 -4.72 -2.52
CA ARG A 309 -24.04 -5.33 -1.20
C ARG A 309 -22.75 -5.67 -0.48
N LEU A 310 -21.81 -6.34 -1.14
CA LEU A 310 -20.55 -6.74 -0.53
C LEU A 310 -19.67 -5.53 -0.13
N PRO A 311 -19.46 -4.51 -0.99
CA PRO A 311 -18.82 -3.26 -0.59
C PRO A 311 -19.47 -2.57 0.61
N THR A 312 -20.81 -2.58 0.67
CA THR A 312 -21.55 -1.97 1.78
C THR A 312 -21.28 -2.69 3.10
N VAL A 313 -21.24 -4.02 3.08
CA VAL A 313 -20.89 -4.84 4.26
C VAL A 313 -19.46 -4.54 4.71
N MET A 314 -18.50 -4.48 3.79
CA MET A 314 -17.10 -4.24 4.13
C MET A 314 -16.85 -2.81 4.65
N HIS A 315 -17.50 -1.80 4.07
CA HIS A 315 -17.45 -0.43 4.61
C HIS A 315 -18.13 -0.32 5.96
N THR A 316 -19.24 -1.02 6.19
CA THR A 316 -19.89 -1.07 7.50
C THR A 316 -18.97 -1.72 8.54
N LEU A 317 -18.27 -2.79 8.18
CA LEU A 317 -17.24 -3.41 9.03
C LEU A 317 -16.13 -2.41 9.37
N ALA A 318 -15.68 -1.62 8.39
CA ALA A 318 -14.68 -0.57 8.59
C ALA A 318 -15.17 0.51 9.59
N VAL A 319 -16.42 0.96 9.47
CA VAL A 319 -17.05 1.90 10.41
C VAL A 319 -17.09 1.32 11.82
N VAL A 320 -17.60 0.09 11.98
CA VAL A 320 -17.70 -0.58 13.29
C VAL A 320 -16.33 -0.70 13.93
N MET A 321 -15.31 -1.12 13.17
CA MET A 321 -13.93 -1.23 13.64
C MET A 321 -13.41 0.12 14.18
N VAL A 322 -13.55 1.21 13.43
CA VAL A 322 -13.08 2.54 13.87
C VAL A 322 -13.88 3.07 15.06
N CYS A 323 -15.19 2.83 15.09
CA CYS A 323 -16.05 3.20 16.22
C CYS A 323 -15.64 2.48 17.51
N ILE A 324 -15.34 1.17 17.44
CA ILE A 324 -14.84 0.41 18.59
C ILE A 324 -13.53 1.03 19.10
N VAL A 325 -12.57 1.30 18.21
CA VAL A 325 -11.30 1.96 18.58
C VAL A 325 -11.57 3.33 19.24
N TYR A 326 -12.46 4.14 18.67
CA TYR A 326 -12.85 5.44 19.23
C TYR A 326 -13.46 5.31 20.65
N PHE A 327 -14.38 4.38 20.86
CA PHE A 327 -14.99 4.17 22.18
C PHE A 327 -13.98 3.63 23.20
N MET A 328 -13.05 2.77 22.79
CA MET A 328 -11.93 2.34 23.63
C MET A 328 -11.06 3.53 24.06
N GLU A 329 -10.77 4.48 23.15
CA GLU A 329 -10.05 5.71 23.50
C GLU A 329 -10.84 6.59 24.47
N ARG A 330 -12.13 6.78 24.19
CA ARG A 330 -13.02 7.61 25.02
C ARG A 330 -13.12 7.06 26.44
N ALA A 331 -13.17 5.74 26.59
CA ALA A 331 -13.14 5.04 27.87
C ALA A 331 -11.72 4.94 28.49
N ARG A 332 -10.69 5.46 27.80
CA ARG A 332 -9.27 5.40 28.21
C ARG A 332 -8.75 3.97 28.43
N LEU A 333 -9.33 2.99 27.74
CA LEU A 333 -8.93 1.59 27.82
C LEU A 333 -7.62 1.36 27.04
N ARG A 334 -6.53 1.06 27.74
CA ARG A 334 -5.20 0.82 27.17
C ARG A 334 -4.99 -0.63 26.71
N LEU A 335 -5.97 -1.18 26.00
CA LEU A 335 -5.96 -2.57 25.53
C LEU A 335 -5.29 -2.68 24.15
N HIS A 336 -3.99 -2.37 24.08
CA HIS A 336 -3.25 -2.33 22.81
C HIS A 336 -3.31 -3.65 22.04
N ALA A 337 -3.21 -4.79 22.72
CA ALA A 337 -3.32 -6.10 22.10
C ALA A 337 -4.68 -6.31 21.40
N VAL A 338 -5.78 -5.93 22.07
CA VAL A 338 -7.13 -6.03 21.51
C VAL A 338 -7.28 -5.15 20.27
N ARG A 339 -6.75 -3.93 20.29
CA ARG A 339 -6.78 -3.04 19.13
C ARG A 339 -6.02 -3.63 17.94
N TRP A 340 -4.82 -4.17 18.18
CA TRP A 340 -4.04 -4.84 17.13
C TRP A 340 -4.78 -6.04 16.54
N THR A 341 -5.34 -6.91 17.38
CA THR A 341 -6.11 -8.07 16.92
C THR A 341 -7.35 -7.65 16.14
N LEU A 342 -8.10 -6.66 16.61
CA LEU A 342 -9.28 -6.13 15.93
C LEU A 342 -8.94 -5.57 14.54
N LEU A 343 -7.93 -4.69 14.46
CA LEU A 343 -7.47 -4.09 13.21
C LEU A 343 -6.95 -5.17 12.24
N ALA A 344 -6.14 -6.11 12.73
CA ALA A 344 -5.57 -7.17 11.91
C ALA A 344 -6.63 -8.14 11.39
N ALA A 345 -7.60 -8.52 12.24
CA ALA A 345 -8.69 -9.40 11.84
C ALA A 345 -9.58 -8.74 10.77
N ALA A 346 -9.98 -7.48 10.98
CA ALA A 346 -10.83 -6.77 10.03
C ALA A 346 -10.13 -6.53 8.68
N MET A 347 -8.88 -6.08 8.69
CA MET A 347 -8.10 -5.89 7.45
C MET A 347 -7.79 -7.22 6.75
N GLY A 348 -7.43 -8.25 7.51
CA GLY A 348 -7.15 -9.58 6.97
C GLY A 348 -8.38 -10.17 6.29
N LEU A 349 -9.55 -10.05 6.93
CA LEU A 349 -10.83 -10.51 6.37
C LEU A 349 -11.16 -9.81 5.06
N ASP A 350 -11.05 -8.47 5.02
CA ASP A 350 -11.32 -7.68 3.81
C ASP A 350 -10.36 -8.03 2.67
N ILE A 351 -9.04 -8.09 2.94
CA ILE A 351 -8.04 -8.48 1.92
C ILE A 351 -8.33 -9.88 1.39
N LEU A 352 -8.54 -10.87 2.26
CA LEU A 352 -8.74 -12.26 1.85
C LEU A 352 -10.04 -12.44 1.05
N LEU A 353 -11.16 -11.93 1.56
CA LEU A 353 -12.46 -12.08 0.89
C LEU A 353 -12.54 -11.29 -0.41
N CYS A 354 -12.07 -10.05 -0.43
CA CYS A 354 -12.11 -9.23 -1.63
C CYS A 354 -11.11 -9.68 -2.69
N SER A 355 -9.89 -10.07 -2.30
CA SER A 355 -8.93 -10.66 -3.25
C SER A 355 -9.50 -11.91 -3.88
N ARG A 356 -10.09 -12.79 -3.06
CA ARG A 356 -10.69 -14.04 -3.53
C ARG A 356 -11.84 -13.77 -4.50
N TYR A 357 -12.73 -12.84 -4.16
CA TYR A 357 -13.83 -12.44 -5.04
C TYR A 357 -13.34 -11.91 -6.39
N ILE A 358 -12.27 -11.11 -6.40
CA ILE A 358 -11.69 -10.57 -7.65
C ILE A 358 -11.05 -11.68 -8.48
N ILE A 359 -10.24 -12.55 -7.86
CA ILE A 359 -9.59 -13.67 -8.55
C ILE A 359 -10.65 -14.61 -9.14
N ASP A 360 -11.71 -14.92 -8.40
CA ASP A 360 -12.81 -15.75 -8.88
C ASP A 360 -13.59 -15.10 -10.03
N GLY A 361 -13.73 -13.77 -10.01
CA GLY A 361 -14.29 -13.02 -11.14
C GLY A 361 -13.39 -12.98 -12.38
N ILE A 362 -12.08 -13.15 -12.23
CA ILE A 362 -11.12 -13.20 -13.35
C ILE A 362 -11.00 -14.63 -13.90
N GLY A 363 -10.91 -15.63 -13.02
CA GLY A 363 -10.69 -17.04 -13.38
C GLY A 363 -11.96 -17.83 -13.69
N GLY A 364 -13.14 -17.30 -13.37
CA GLY A 364 -14.44 -17.94 -13.57
C GLY A 364 -15.14 -17.59 -14.89
N LEU A 365 -14.39 -17.23 -15.95
CA LEU A 365 -14.92 -17.01 -17.31
C LEU A 365 -14.53 -18.13 -18.26
#